data_AF-A0A2E7W4U7-F1
#
_entry.id   AF-A0A2E7W4U7-F1
#
_cell.length_a   1.000
_cell.length_b   1.000
_cell.length_c   1.000
_cell.angle_alpha   90.00
_cell.angle_beta   90.00
_cell.angle_gamma   90.00
#
_symmetry.space_group_name_H-M   'P 1'
#
loop_
_entity.id
_entity.type
_entity.pdbx_description
1 polymer ?
#
loop_
_entity_poly.entity_id
_entity_poly.type
_entity_poly.pdbx_seq_one_letter_code
_entity_poly.pdbx_strand_id
1 'polypeptide(L)'
;MKNSLFVTLMRFTTLSLLIVLSSPSTGQERNLETEYKFKRYELVLSNVSWDQARAAAQTAGGDLIVISSAGENSHIANWLQTQLSFIRSTTSGVSNGGGAIYVWLGASDTEQEGTWKWVNGVDFYSGNGATGSTVSNRYNNWGSGPLGSEPDDNGFGGQDYAAMGLEAWPTSRASGQGIGEPGEWNDIAESSSTVYVIEYPRDTSNDVVMSPIFAASSGTQSYLRFINPTDTAGEIAIKFSDSNGQVLQEICRIPIGANFAGQLGMNTITSNCSFAESDTTTLSMSYTSDFLGYIQHVVWNPSGGSLTNFSVCSRSAESANYLTNVHSSKITTYPSRISITNTTDTAKSFKLNFSDSQDTSLVVGTWDSPVLSAKGHGLYRISEIETDLGYSPPESGGFHYTVEFNALSTGGVLGHFVDNLDAGVITEFTARCASK
;
A
#
# COMPACT_ATOMS: atom_id res chain seq x y z
N MET A 1 -53.83 30.41 -37.12
CA MET A 1 -53.02 30.88 -35.98
C MET A 1 -52.93 29.78 -34.93
N LYS A 2 -51.86 28.98 -34.96
CA LYS A 2 -51.38 28.06 -33.92
C LYS A 2 -49.96 27.69 -34.34
N ASN A 3 -48.97 28.37 -33.77
CA ASN A 3 -47.55 28.12 -34.04
C ASN A 3 -47.05 27.03 -33.09
N SER A 4 -46.47 25.99 -33.69
CA SER A 4 -45.72 24.93 -33.02
C SER A 4 -44.29 25.42 -32.75
N LEU A 5 -43.82 25.31 -31.51
CA LEU A 5 -42.43 25.61 -31.14
C LEU A 5 -41.70 24.29 -30.89
N PHE A 6 -40.73 23.98 -31.75
CA PHE A 6 -39.74 22.93 -31.56
C PHE A 6 -38.76 23.38 -30.46
N VAL A 7 -38.54 22.52 -29.45
CA VAL A 7 -37.48 22.69 -28.45
C VAL A 7 -36.28 21.84 -28.88
N THR A 8 -35.22 22.49 -29.34
CA THR A 8 -33.90 21.87 -29.58
C THR A 8 -33.08 21.95 -28.30
N LEU A 9 -32.72 20.79 -27.74
CA LEU A 9 -31.90 20.67 -26.53
C LEU A 9 -30.41 20.88 -26.89
N MET A 10 -29.87 22.05 -26.57
CA MET A 10 -28.46 22.40 -26.77
C MET A 10 -27.64 21.95 -25.55
N ARG A 11 -26.78 20.93 -25.71
CA ARG A 11 -25.82 20.49 -24.67
C ARG A 11 -24.65 21.46 -24.63
N PHE A 12 -24.41 22.09 -23.47
CA PHE A 12 -23.20 22.87 -23.20
C PHE A 12 -22.07 21.91 -22.78
N THR A 13 -21.05 21.78 -23.62
CA THR A 13 -19.74 21.26 -23.24
C THR A 13 -18.90 22.41 -22.67
N THR A 14 -18.66 22.39 -21.37
CA THR A 14 -17.72 23.30 -20.71
C THR A 14 -16.29 22.92 -21.09
N LEU A 15 -15.68 23.73 -21.97
CA LEU A 15 -14.26 23.68 -22.30
C LEU A 15 -13.50 24.48 -21.24
N SER A 16 -12.89 23.81 -20.27
CA SER A 16 -12.03 24.45 -19.26
C SER A 16 -10.71 24.87 -19.91
N LEU A 17 -10.61 26.16 -20.27
CA LEU A 17 -9.39 26.79 -20.75
C LEU A 17 -8.44 27.01 -19.56
N LEU A 18 -7.38 26.21 -19.46
CA LEU A 18 -6.34 26.38 -18.45
C LEU A 18 -5.44 27.57 -18.83
N ILE A 19 -5.70 28.74 -18.23
CA ILE A 19 -4.80 29.89 -18.33
C ILE A 19 -3.72 29.70 -17.27
N VAL A 20 -2.51 29.30 -17.68
CA VAL A 20 -1.34 29.30 -16.79
C VAL A 20 -0.83 30.72 -16.68
N LEU A 21 -1.27 31.43 -15.63
CA LEU A 21 -0.65 32.67 -15.17
C LEU A 21 0.47 32.30 -14.19
N SER A 22 1.71 32.20 -14.67
CA SER A 22 2.88 32.08 -13.80
C SER A 22 3.14 33.43 -13.11
N SER A 23 2.72 33.56 -11.86
CA SER A 23 3.20 34.61 -10.96
C SER A 23 4.37 34.05 -10.15
N PRO A 24 5.53 34.71 -10.04
CA PRO A 24 6.52 34.29 -9.06
C PRO A 24 6.09 34.85 -7.71
N SER A 25 5.25 34.12 -6.97
CA SER A 25 5.06 34.39 -5.55
C SER A 25 6.08 33.56 -4.76
N THR A 26 7.13 34.20 -4.28
CA THR A 26 7.98 33.68 -3.20
C THR A 26 7.25 33.81 -1.85
N GLY A 27 6.02 33.29 -1.78
CA GLY A 27 5.26 33.12 -0.55
C GLY A 27 5.26 31.64 -0.21
N GLN A 28 5.68 31.28 0.99
CA GLN A 28 5.61 29.91 1.50
C GLN A 28 4.15 29.46 1.47
N GLU A 29 3.82 28.45 0.66
CA GLU A 29 2.47 27.92 0.59
C GLU A 29 2.11 27.25 1.92
N ARG A 30 0.91 27.53 2.42
CA ARG A 30 0.37 26.88 3.61
C ARG A 30 -0.12 25.48 3.21
N ASN A 31 0.72 24.48 3.39
CA ASN A 31 0.36 23.09 3.11
C ASN A 31 0.09 22.35 4.43
N LEU A 32 -1.19 22.35 4.86
CA LEU A 32 -1.63 21.72 6.10
C LEU A 32 -1.94 20.23 5.96
N GLU A 33 -1.76 19.64 4.78
CA GLU A 33 -1.96 18.21 4.59
C GLU A 33 -0.72 17.56 3.96
N THR A 34 -0.50 16.29 4.32
CA THR A 34 0.49 15.46 3.66
C THR A 34 0.02 14.01 3.61
N GLU A 35 0.59 13.23 2.70
CA GLU A 35 0.36 11.79 2.63
C GLU A 35 1.69 11.05 2.79
N TYR A 36 1.67 9.98 3.59
CA TYR A 36 2.79 9.06 3.71
C TYR A 36 2.27 7.64 3.74
N LYS A 37 2.72 6.80 2.79
CA LYS A 37 2.35 5.39 2.69
C LYS A 37 0.84 5.14 2.84
N PHE A 38 0.04 5.84 2.03
CA PHE A 38 -1.43 5.71 1.95
C PHE A 38 -2.18 6.20 3.20
N LYS A 39 -1.52 6.88 4.13
CA LYS A 39 -2.16 7.58 5.24
C LYS A 39 -2.11 9.08 5.00
N ARG A 40 -3.23 9.74 5.29
CA ARG A 40 -3.35 11.19 5.22
C ARG A 40 -3.14 11.78 6.61
N TYR A 41 -2.42 12.89 6.66
CA TYR A 41 -2.14 13.63 7.88
C TYR A 41 -2.53 15.10 7.69
N GLU A 42 -3.06 15.72 8.74
CA GLU A 42 -3.43 17.13 8.74
C GLU A 42 -2.84 17.85 9.95
N LEU A 43 -2.20 19.00 9.69
CA LEU A 43 -1.70 19.90 10.72
C LEU A 43 -2.81 20.88 11.09
N VAL A 44 -3.28 20.80 12.33
CA VAL A 44 -4.27 21.74 12.86
C VAL A 44 -3.58 22.78 13.72
N LEU A 45 -3.68 24.04 13.30
CA LEU A 45 -3.00 25.18 13.93
C LEU A 45 -3.72 25.71 15.18
N SER A 46 -4.73 25.01 15.70
CA SER A 46 -5.41 25.39 16.94
C SER A 46 -4.49 25.09 18.13
N ASN A 47 -4.18 26.12 18.92
CA ASN A 47 -3.37 25.98 20.12
C ASN A 47 -4.23 25.50 21.30
N VAL A 48 -4.18 24.21 21.61
CA VAL A 48 -5.08 23.56 22.58
C VAL A 48 -4.33 22.53 23.43
N SER A 49 -4.94 22.08 24.53
CA SER A 49 -4.45 20.95 25.34
C SER A 49 -4.51 19.64 24.55
N TRP A 50 -3.78 18.61 25.00
CA TRP A 50 -3.74 17.31 24.34
C TRP A 50 -5.14 16.66 24.25
N ASP A 51 -5.93 16.70 25.31
CA ASP A 51 -7.29 16.14 25.33
C ASP A 51 -8.22 16.85 24.34
N GLN A 52 -8.13 18.17 24.25
CA GLN A 52 -8.88 18.96 23.27
C GLN A 52 -8.44 18.65 21.84
N ALA A 53 -7.14 18.49 21.61
CA ALA A 53 -6.58 18.10 20.32
C ALA A 53 -7.10 16.72 19.89
N ARG A 54 -7.08 15.73 20.80
CA ARG A 54 -7.60 14.39 20.54
C ARG A 54 -9.10 14.38 20.25
N ALA A 55 -9.89 15.05 21.08
CA ALA A 55 -11.34 15.15 20.86
C ALA A 55 -11.67 15.80 19.50
N ALA A 56 -10.91 16.82 19.10
CA ALA A 56 -11.05 17.47 17.81
C ALA A 56 -10.63 16.55 16.65
N ALA A 57 -9.52 15.80 16.80
CA ALA A 57 -9.06 14.83 15.83
C ALA A 57 -10.10 13.73 15.57
N GLN A 58 -10.69 13.20 16.63
CA GLN A 58 -11.78 12.21 16.57
C GLN A 58 -13.04 12.77 15.92
N THR A 59 -13.39 14.02 16.22
CA THR A 59 -14.52 14.71 15.57
C THR A 59 -14.30 14.88 14.07
N ALA A 60 -13.05 15.05 13.62
CA ALA A 60 -12.69 15.15 12.22
C ALA A 60 -12.68 13.78 11.49
N GLY A 61 -12.82 12.66 12.22
CA GLY A 61 -12.76 11.31 11.67
C GLY A 61 -11.36 10.68 11.64
N GLY A 62 -10.40 11.27 12.36
CA GLY A 62 -9.07 10.71 12.60
C GLY A 62 -8.79 10.47 14.10
N ASP A 63 -7.53 10.39 14.48
CA ASP A 63 -7.07 10.53 15.88
C ASP A 63 -5.71 11.25 15.85
N LEU A 64 -5.12 11.58 17.01
CA LEU A 64 -3.76 12.12 17.04
C LEU A 64 -2.77 11.12 16.43
N ILE A 65 -1.78 11.65 15.72
CA ILE A 65 -0.84 10.82 14.93
C ILE A 65 -0.12 9.75 15.76
N VAL A 66 0.02 8.56 15.17
CA VAL A 66 0.81 7.44 15.71
C VAL A 66 2.03 7.22 14.83
N ILE A 67 3.23 7.45 15.36
CA ILE A 67 4.47 7.30 14.60
C ILE A 67 5.08 5.93 14.87
N SER A 68 5.11 5.09 13.84
CA SER A 68 5.45 3.66 13.93
C SER A 68 6.80 3.31 13.30
N SER A 69 7.47 4.26 12.65
CA SER A 69 8.76 4.03 11.98
C SER A 69 9.59 5.30 11.86
N ALA A 70 10.92 5.12 11.72
CA ALA A 70 11.84 6.22 11.45
C ALA A 70 11.51 7.00 10.18
N GLY A 71 11.07 6.31 9.12
CA GLY A 71 10.68 6.95 7.86
C GLY A 71 9.46 7.84 7.99
N GLU A 72 8.45 7.39 8.76
CA GLU A 72 7.26 8.19 9.09
C GLU A 72 7.65 9.41 9.95
N ASN A 73 8.49 9.23 10.97
CA ASN A 73 8.98 10.33 11.79
C ASN A 73 9.69 11.40 10.97
N SER A 74 10.66 11.00 10.13
CA SER A 74 11.39 11.92 9.27
C SER A 74 10.48 12.63 8.27
N HIS A 75 9.49 11.93 7.69
CA HIS A 75 8.52 12.56 6.78
C HIS A 75 7.72 13.65 7.48
N ILE A 76 7.15 13.33 8.66
CA ILE A 76 6.33 14.26 9.43
C ILE A 76 7.15 15.44 9.94
N ALA A 77 8.34 15.19 10.52
CA ALA A 77 9.22 16.24 11.01
C ALA A 77 9.64 17.22 9.88
N ASN A 78 10.05 16.68 8.73
CA ASN A 78 10.43 17.51 7.58
C ASN A 78 9.25 18.34 7.07
N TRP A 79 8.06 17.73 6.95
CA TRP A 79 6.85 18.44 6.56
C TRP A 79 6.47 19.54 7.55
N LEU A 80 6.44 19.26 8.86
CA LEU A 80 6.18 20.26 9.90
C LEU A 80 7.21 21.39 9.90
N GLN A 81 8.49 21.09 9.64
CA GLN A 81 9.53 22.09 9.49
C GLN A 81 9.24 23.07 8.34
N THR A 82 8.67 22.59 7.23
CA THR A 82 8.19 23.46 6.15
C THR A 82 7.00 24.33 6.54
N GLN A 83 6.35 24.07 7.67
CA GLN A 83 5.20 24.82 8.18
C GLN A 83 5.52 25.63 9.45
N LEU A 84 6.78 25.62 9.92
CA LEU A 84 7.18 26.23 11.19
C LEU A 84 6.79 27.71 11.34
N SER A 85 6.85 28.49 10.26
CA SER A 85 6.45 29.90 10.26
C SER A 85 4.97 30.08 10.58
N PHE A 86 4.10 29.21 10.05
CA PHE A 86 2.68 29.20 10.36
C PHE A 86 2.42 28.72 11.79
N ILE A 87 3.11 27.67 12.23
CA ILE A 87 3.00 27.15 13.59
C ILE A 87 3.34 28.24 14.62
N ARG A 88 4.49 28.93 14.45
CA ARG A 88 4.90 30.06 15.30
C ARG A 88 3.92 31.23 15.30
N SER A 89 3.07 31.36 14.28
CA SER A 89 2.04 32.42 14.26
C SER A 89 0.83 32.10 15.16
N THR A 90 0.71 30.85 15.60
CA THR A 90 -0.45 30.33 16.36
C THR A 90 -0.11 29.78 17.74
N THR A 91 1.15 29.40 17.97
CA THR A 91 1.62 28.88 19.26
C THR A 91 2.94 29.54 19.69
N SER A 92 3.24 29.47 20.98
CA SER A 92 4.49 29.91 21.60
C SER A 92 5.28 28.74 22.13
N GLY A 93 6.57 28.95 22.45
CA GLY A 93 7.40 27.92 23.06
C GLY A 93 6.80 27.38 24.37
N VAL A 94 6.85 26.05 24.54
CA VAL A 94 6.29 25.39 25.72
C VAL A 94 7.31 25.38 26.85
N SER A 95 7.04 26.13 27.92
CA SER A 95 8.04 26.39 28.97
C SER A 95 8.47 25.16 29.79
N ASN A 96 7.57 24.21 30.05
CA ASN A 96 7.91 22.96 30.75
C ASN A 96 8.68 21.97 29.84
N GLY A 97 8.56 22.08 28.52
CA GLY A 97 9.41 21.40 27.53
C GLY A 97 10.66 22.19 27.14
N GLY A 98 11.27 22.96 28.04
CA GLY A 98 12.50 23.70 27.71
C GLY A 98 12.34 24.87 26.72
N GLY A 99 11.11 25.31 26.45
CA GLY A 99 10.78 26.54 25.72
C GLY A 99 10.77 26.42 24.19
N ALA A 100 10.91 25.23 23.62
CA ALA A 100 10.85 25.01 22.17
C ALA A 100 9.41 25.02 21.64
N ILE A 101 9.26 25.17 20.32
CA ILE A 101 7.99 24.96 19.62
C ILE A 101 7.74 23.46 19.45
N TYR A 102 6.54 23.02 19.85
CA TYR A 102 6.13 21.61 19.83
C TYR A 102 4.87 21.39 19.00
N VAL A 103 4.64 20.14 18.60
CA VAL A 103 3.38 19.68 17.99
C VAL A 103 2.94 18.41 18.70
N TRP A 104 1.69 18.36 19.18
CA TRP A 104 1.17 17.18 19.86
C TRP A 104 1.20 15.93 18.98
N LEU A 105 1.61 14.82 19.59
CA LEU A 105 1.52 13.47 19.05
C LEU A 105 0.47 12.67 19.82
N GLY A 106 0.08 11.51 19.31
CA GLY A 106 -0.92 10.66 19.95
C GLY A 106 -0.40 9.75 21.06
N ALA A 107 0.71 10.06 21.74
CA ALA A 107 1.22 9.22 22.83
C ALA A 107 1.06 9.89 24.20
N SER A 108 0.73 9.07 25.20
CA SER A 108 0.64 9.45 26.61
C SER A 108 0.92 8.25 27.52
N ASP A 109 1.24 8.49 28.78
CA ASP A 109 1.35 7.45 29.83
C ASP A 109 0.40 7.69 31.02
N THR A 110 -0.58 8.59 30.85
CA THR A 110 -1.63 8.90 31.84
C THR A 110 -2.42 7.70 32.38
N GLU A 111 -2.48 6.58 31.64
CA GLU A 111 -3.09 5.34 32.15
C GLU A 111 -2.24 4.65 33.22
N GLN A 112 -0.92 4.70 33.06
CA GLN A 112 0.06 4.15 34.00
C GLN A 112 1.41 4.83 33.77
N GLU A 113 1.82 5.63 34.75
CA GLU A 113 3.11 6.33 34.79
C GLU A 113 4.29 5.45 34.30
N GLY A 114 5.06 5.99 33.35
CA GLY A 114 6.18 5.30 32.72
C GLY A 114 5.79 4.18 31.75
N THR A 115 4.52 4.08 31.37
CA THR A 115 4.02 3.14 30.34
C THR A 115 3.39 3.91 29.18
N TRP A 116 4.21 4.20 28.18
CA TRP A 116 3.81 5.03 27.06
C TRP A 116 3.01 4.25 26.01
N LYS A 117 1.81 4.76 25.76
CA LYS A 117 0.81 4.16 24.89
C LYS A 117 0.36 5.16 23.83
N TRP A 118 0.23 4.67 22.60
CA TRP A 118 -0.39 5.43 21.52
C TRP A 118 -1.92 5.46 21.66
N VAL A 119 -2.58 6.47 21.12
CA VAL A 119 -4.05 6.61 21.11
C VAL A 119 -4.80 5.40 20.53
N ASN A 120 -4.12 4.56 19.74
CA ASN A 120 -4.63 3.29 19.21
C ASN A 120 -4.53 2.11 20.20
N GLY A 121 -4.10 2.34 21.44
CA GLY A 121 -4.01 1.35 22.51
C GLY A 121 -2.69 0.57 22.56
N VAL A 122 -1.73 0.86 21.68
CA VAL A 122 -0.47 0.10 21.59
C VAL A 122 0.62 0.69 22.49
N ASP A 123 1.09 -0.10 23.45
CA ASP A 123 2.29 0.21 24.23
C ASP A 123 3.54 0.16 23.34
N PHE A 124 4.42 1.16 23.46
CA PHE A 124 5.64 1.24 22.65
C PHE A 124 6.92 1.54 23.44
N TYR A 125 6.80 2.14 24.61
CA TYR A 125 7.96 2.51 25.44
C TYR A 125 7.63 2.37 26.93
N SER A 126 8.62 1.97 27.73
CA SER A 126 8.46 1.78 29.17
C SER A 126 9.66 2.34 29.93
N GLY A 127 9.39 3.03 31.03
CA GLY A 127 10.36 3.73 31.87
C GLY A 127 10.65 5.16 31.39
N ASN A 128 11.47 5.85 32.18
CA ASN A 128 11.80 7.27 31.98
C ASN A 128 13.30 7.45 31.72
N GLY A 129 13.60 8.47 30.92
CA GLY A 129 14.90 8.94 30.49
C GLY A 129 15.88 7.83 30.12
N ALA A 130 17.11 7.92 30.63
CA ALA A 130 18.19 6.99 30.27
C ALA A 130 17.94 5.52 30.68
N THR A 131 16.91 5.25 31.49
CA THR A 131 16.54 3.89 31.91
C THR A 131 15.35 3.31 31.14
N GLY A 132 14.69 4.13 30.32
CA GLY A 132 13.57 3.69 29.50
C GLY A 132 14.00 2.78 28.36
N SER A 133 13.05 1.98 27.87
CA SER A 133 13.30 0.98 26.83
C SER A 133 12.05 0.75 25.97
N THR A 134 12.26 0.29 24.74
CA THR A 134 11.17 0.01 23.82
C THR A 134 10.42 -1.27 24.19
N VAL A 135 9.09 -1.23 24.06
CA VAL A 135 8.25 -2.41 24.18
C VAL A 135 8.21 -3.11 22.82
N SER A 136 8.51 -4.42 22.79
CA SER A 136 8.47 -5.24 21.57
C SER A 136 9.29 -4.68 20.38
N ASN A 137 10.44 -4.05 20.66
CA ASN A 137 11.29 -3.39 19.65
C ASN A 137 10.55 -2.35 18.79
N ARG A 138 9.46 -1.76 19.29
CA ARG A 138 8.72 -0.72 18.59
C ARG A 138 9.55 0.55 18.46
N TYR A 139 9.26 1.32 17.42
CA TYR A 139 9.95 2.56 17.14
C TYR A 139 9.65 3.62 18.21
N ASN A 140 10.66 4.40 18.57
CA ASN A 140 10.54 5.62 19.35
C ASN A 140 11.56 6.65 18.84
N ASN A 141 11.34 7.93 19.11
CA ASN A 141 12.26 9.00 18.78
C ASN A 141 12.39 10.03 19.91
N TRP A 142 12.39 9.57 21.17
CA TRP A 142 12.59 10.42 22.33
C TRP A 142 13.91 11.18 22.23
N GLY A 143 13.90 12.46 22.61
CA GLY A 143 15.09 13.30 22.63
C GLY A 143 16.16 12.71 23.54
N SER A 144 17.42 12.74 23.10
CA SER A 144 18.53 12.35 23.96
C SER A 144 19.80 13.11 23.61
N GLY A 145 20.34 13.84 24.59
CA GLY A 145 21.47 14.73 24.40
C GLY A 145 22.35 14.85 25.64
N PRO A 146 23.37 15.73 25.63
CA PRO A 146 24.31 15.89 26.73
C PRO A 146 23.68 16.25 28.08
N LEU A 147 22.45 16.77 28.10
CA LEU A 147 21.75 17.17 29.32
C LEU A 147 20.79 16.11 29.88
N GLY A 148 20.49 15.04 29.15
CA GLY A 148 19.52 14.04 29.57
C GLY A 148 18.90 13.28 28.39
N SER A 149 17.90 12.46 28.71
CA SER A 149 17.08 11.73 27.75
C SER A 149 15.62 11.84 28.17
N GLU A 150 14.74 11.97 27.19
CA GLU A 150 13.28 11.92 27.35
C GLU A 150 12.79 10.46 27.31
N PRO A 151 11.59 10.14 27.82
CA PRO A 151 10.71 11.03 28.59
C PRO A 151 11.23 11.18 30.03
N ASP A 152 11.43 12.41 30.52
CA ASP A 152 12.09 12.64 31.81
C ASP A 152 11.16 12.99 32.99
N ASP A 153 9.85 13.11 32.73
CA ASP A 153 8.80 13.45 33.69
C ASP A 153 9.12 14.73 34.50
N ASN A 154 9.73 15.71 33.85
CA ASN A 154 10.26 16.89 34.53
C ASN A 154 9.18 17.95 34.84
N GLY A 155 8.73 17.99 36.09
CA GLY A 155 7.91 19.11 36.56
C GLY A 155 7.09 18.84 37.81
N PHE A 156 6.37 19.86 38.27
CA PHE A 156 5.37 19.69 39.33
C PHE A 156 4.05 19.24 38.69
N GLY A 157 3.64 18.01 38.96
CA GLY A 157 2.42 17.41 38.40
C GLY A 157 2.63 16.53 37.16
N GLY A 158 3.89 16.27 36.79
CA GLY A 158 4.30 15.34 35.74
C GLY A 158 4.22 15.87 34.30
N GLN A 159 4.81 15.12 33.37
CA GLN A 159 4.77 15.35 31.94
C GLN A 159 4.29 14.08 31.22
N ASP A 160 2.99 14.00 30.95
CA ASP A 160 2.38 12.71 30.59
C ASP A 160 1.98 12.60 29.11
N TYR A 161 2.39 13.57 28.26
CA TYR A 161 1.92 13.68 26.87
C TYR A 161 3.06 13.97 25.90
N ALA A 162 3.17 13.18 24.83
CA ALA A 162 4.24 13.29 23.86
C ALA A 162 3.99 14.41 22.84
N ALA A 163 5.03 15.16 22.53
CA ALA A 163 5.04 16.15 21.47
C ALA A 163 6.37 16.13 20.68
N MET A 164 6.29 16.39 19.38
CA MET A 164 7.47 16.53 18.52
C MET A 164 8.02 17.96 18.61
N GLY A 165 9.30 18.09 18.97
CA GLY A 165 9.99 19.38 18.94
C GLY A 165 10.32 19.81 17.51
N LEU A 166 10.11 21.09 17.19
CA LEU A 166 10.49 21.69 15.90
C LEU A 166 11.75 22.55 15.99
N GLU A 167 12.35 22.60 17.18
CA GLU A 167 13.53 23.37 17.55
C GLU A 167 14.32 22.54 18.56
N ALA A 168 15.62 22.78 18.70
CA ALA A 168 16.39 22.15 19.76
C ALA A 168 15.92 22.65 21.14
N TRP A 169 15.85 21.75 22.12
CA TRP A 169 15.47 22.09 23.50
C TRP A 169 16.49 21.60 24.53
N PRO A 170 16.65 22.31 25.66
CA PRO A 170 16.03 23.60 25.96
C PRO A 170 16.61 24.73 25.09
N THR A 171 15.80 25.73 24.74
CA THR A 171 16.16 26.84 23.82
C THR A 171 17.27 27.74 24.34
N SER A 172 17.62 27.61 25.62
CA SER A 172 18.78 28.27 26.24
C SER A 172 20.13 27.64 25.86
N ARG A 173 20.12 26.52 25.14
CA ARG A 173 21.32 25.80 24.68
C ARG A 173 21.42 25.86 23.16
N ALA A 174 22.65 25.76 22.66
CA ALA A 174 22.87 25.57 21.23
C ALA A 174 22.42 24.15 20.82
N SER A 175 22.05 23.99 19.54
CA SER A 175 21.81 22.67 18.95
C SER A 175 23.02 21.75 19.17
N GLY A 176 22.74 20.49 19.50
CA GLY A 176 23.68 19.45 19.90
C GLY A 176 24.17 19.55 21.34
N GLN A 177 23.72 20.55 22.12
CA GLN A 177 24.13 20.76 23.52
C GLN A 177 22.95 20.68 24.50
N GLY A 178 21.75 20.36 24.00
CA GLY A 178 20.50 20.26 24.76
C GLY A 178 20.14 18.84 25.17
N ILE A 179 18.84 18.60 25.31
CA ILE A 179 18.23 17.28 25.53
C ILE A 179 17.73 16.71 24.20
N GLY A 180 17.14 17.53 23.31
CA GLY A 180 16.68 17.04 22.02
C GLY A 180 16.76 18.05 20.88
N GLU A 181 16.57 17.53 19.68
CA GLU A 181 16.71 18.20 18.38
C GLU A 181 15.39 18.20 17.58
N PRO A 182 15.25 19.05 16.54
CA PRO A 182 14.05 19.05 15.70
C PRO A 182 13.70 17.67 15.13
N GLY A 183 12.45 17.26 15.31
CA GLY A 183 11.93 15.94 14.91
C GLY A 183 12.00 14.86 15.99
N GLU A 184 12.69 15.11 17.10
CA GLU A 184 12.66 14.26 18.30
C GLU A 184 11.46 14.58 19.19
N TRP A 185 11.15 13.68 20.11
CA TRP A 185 9.97 13.75 20.97
C TRP A 185 10.35 14.18 22.39
N ASN A 186 9.47 14.95 23.01
CA ASN A 186 9.52 15.34 24.41
C ASN A 186 8.17 15.04 25.06
N ASP A 187 8.17 14.66 26.33
CA ASP A 187 6.99 14.64 27.17
C ASP A 187 6.74 16.04 27.74
N ILE A 188 5.50 16.53 27.64
CA ILE A 188 5.12 17.85 28.13
C ILE A 188 3.82 17.78 28.91
N ALA A 189 3.69 18.66 29.92
CA ALA A 189 2.61 18.55 30.88
C ALA A 189 1.23 18.85 30.27
N GLU A 190 0.17 18.29 30.88
CA GLU A 190 -1.23 18.50 30.52
C GLU A 190 -1.62 19.98 30.40
N SER A 191 -1.05 20.82 31.27
CA SER A 191 -1.30 22.26 31.31
C SER A 191 -0.79 23.03 30.08
N SER A 192 -0.02 22.36 29.22
CA SER A 192 0.51 22.94 27.99
C SER A 192 -0.59 23.09 26.94
N SER A 193 -0.36 23.98 25.98
CA SER A 193 -1.15 24.03 24.76
C SER A 193 -0.22 24.17 23.58
N THR A 194 -0.51 23.41 22.51
CA THR A 194 0.15 23.59 21.23
C THR A 194 -0.73 23.09 20.08
N VAL A 195 -0.22 23.19 18.86
CA VAL A 195 -0.83 22.67 17.62
C VAL A 195 -0.66 21.15 17.55
N TYR A 196 -1.38 20.48 16.67
CA TYR A 196 -1.40 19.01 16.62
C TYR A 196 -1.52 18.46 15.21
N VAL A 197 -1.11 17.19 15.02
CA VAL A 197 -1.31 16.45 13.77
C VAL A 197 -2.38 15.39 13.95
N ILE A 198 -3.38 15.42 13.08
CA ILE A 198 -4.38 14.38 12.93
C ILE A 198 -3.81 13.34 11.94
N GLU A 199 -3.88 12.07 12.30
CA GLU A 199 -3.76 10.95 11.37
C GLU A 199 -5.15 10.44 11.02
N TYR A 200 -5.43 10.33 9.72
CA TYR A 200 -6.69 9.77 9.24
C TYR A 200 -6.54 8.28 8.90
N PRO A 201 -7.61 7.48 9.06
CA PRO A 201 -7.70 6.17 8.45
C PRO A 201 -7.39 6.26 6.95
N ARG A 202 -6.83 5.18 6.40
CA ARG A 202 -6.57 5.08 4.96
C ARG A 202 -7.87 5.32 4.19
N ASP A 203 -7.84 6.24 3.23
CA ASP A 203 -8.97 6.39 2.30
C ASP A 203 -9.09 5.15 1.42
N THR A 204 -10.26 4.51 1.51
CA THR A 204 -10.60 3.27 0.78
C THR A 204 -11.64 3.51 -0.31
N SER A 205 -12.07 4.76 -0.53
CA SER A 205 -13.13 5.12 -1.47
C SER A 205 -12.85 4.67 -2.91
N ASN A 206 -11.57 4.65 -3.29
CA ASN A 206 -11.12 4.24 -4.63
C ASN A 206 -10.54 2.82 -4.68
N ASP A 207 -10.63 2.07 -3.58
CA ASP A 207 -10.08 0.73 -3.51
C ASP A 207 -10.69 -0.21 -4.54
N VAL A 208 -9.86 -1.15 -5.00
CA VAL A 208 -10.36 -2.37 -5.59
C VAL A 208 -10.68 -3.35 -4.46
N VAL A 209 -11.89 -3.93 -4.52
CA VAL A 209 -12.36 -4.93 -3.56
C VAL A 209 -12.29 -6.29 -4.22
N MET A 210 -11.61 -7.25 -3.61
CA MET A 210 -11.53 -8.65 -4.04
C MET A 210 -12.12 -9.56 -2.96
N SER A 211 -13.11 -10.37 -3.34
CA SER A 211 -13.81 -11.26 -2.41
C SER A 211 -14.60 -12.36 -3.15
N PRO A 212 -14.82 -13.53 -2.52
CA PRO A 212 -14.22 -13.97 -1.25
C PRO A 212 -12.80 -14.50 -1.46
N ILE A 213 -11.98 -14.39 -0.41
CA ILE A 213 -10.65 -15.00 -0.29
C ILE A 213 -10.73 -16.04 0.82
N PHE A 214 -10.23 -17.25 0.62
CA PHE A 214 -10.27 -18.28 1.65
C PHE A 214 -9.21 -18.00 2.72
N ALA A 215 -9.63 -17.96 3.98
CA ALA A 215 -8.72 -17.82 5.11
C ALA A 215 -7.80 -19.05 5.20
N ALA A 216 -6.65 -18.86 5.86
CA ALA A 216 -5.67 -19.92 6.12
C ALA A 216 -6.28 -21.17 6.80
N SER A 217 -7.30 -20.95 7.66
CA SER A 217 -8.01 -21.98 8.42
C SER A 217 -9.04 -22.78 7.61
N SER A 218 -9.37 -22.38 6.38
CA SER A 218 -10.52 -22.91 5.64
C SER A 218 -10.35 -24.33 5.08
N GLY A 219 -9.11 -24.84 5.02
CA GLY A 219 -8.76 -26.08 4.31
C GLY A 219 -8.63 -25.92 2.78
N THR A 220 -9.15 -24.83 2.22
CA THR A 220 -8.93 -24.40 0.83
C THR A 220 -7.82 -23.35 0.81
N GLN A 221 -6.85 -23.50 -0.09
CA GLN A 221 -5.65 -22.66 -0.05
C GLN A 221 -5.75 -21.52 -1.06
N SER A 222 -5.95 -20.31 -0.55
CA SER A 222 -5.87 -19.09 -1.34
C SER A 222 -4.43 -18.59 -1.48
N TYR A 223 -4.11 -18.18 -2.69
CA TYR A 223 -2.87 -17.52 -3.06
C TYR A 223 -3.19 -16.23 -3.81
N LEU A 224 -2.56 -15.13 -3.38
CA LEU A 224 -2.62 -13.86 -4.07
C LEU A 224 -1.35 -13.68 -4.87
N ARG A 225 -1.49 -13.48 -6.18
CA ARG A 225 -0.38 -13.14 -7.07
C ARG A 225 -0.35 -11.65 -7.28
N PHE A 226 0.75 -11.02 -6.90
CA PHE A 226 0.98 -9.59 -7.06
C PHE A 226 1.87 -9.35 -8.27
N ILE A 227 1.39 -8.54 -9.20
CA ILE A 227 2.02 -8.34 -10.50
C ILE A 227 2.30 -6.85 -10.67
N ASN A 228 3.58 -6.48 -10.64
CA ASN A 228 4.07 -5.15 -10.97
C ASN A 228 4.83 -5.22 -12.29
N PRO A 229 4.19 -4.87 -13.43
CA PRO A 229 4.83 -4.87 -14.74
C PRO A 229 5.66 -3.60 -15.00
N THR A 230 5.83 -2.72 -14.01
CA THR A 230 6.56 -1.46 -14.19
C THR A 230 8.04 -1.61 -13.83
N ASP A 231 8.86 -0.72 -14.38
CA ASP A 231 10.30 -0.67 -14.12
C ASP A 231 10.66 -0.08 -12.74
N THR A 232 9.66 0.29 -11.94
CA THR A 232 9.82 0.85 -10.61
C THR A 232 9.21 -0.06 -9.57
N ALA A 233 9.95 -0.33 -8.49
CA ALA A 233 9.36 -0.98 -7.32
C ALA A 233 8.27 -0.07 -6.74
N GLY A 234 7.29 -0.68 -6.10
CA GLY A 234 6.19 0.01 -5.45
C GLY A 234 5.68 -0.74 -4.24
N GLU A 235 4.57 -0.30 -3.70
CA GLU A 235 3.93 -0.86 -2.52
C GLU A 235 2.42 -0.95 -2.76
N ILE A 236 1.80 -1.97 -2.19
CA ILE A 236 0.35 -2.09 -2.11
C ILE A 236 -0.10 -1.97 -0.66
N ALA A 237 -1.11 -1.14 -0.41
CA ALA A 237 -1.79 -1.05 0.87
C ALA A 237 -3.12 -1.79 0.81
N ILE A 238 -3.33 -2.65 1.81
CA ILE A 238 -4.41 -3.61 1.84
C ILE A 238 -5.14 -3.53 3.17
N LYS A 239 -6.46 -3.42 3.14
CA LYS A 239 -7.35 -3.65 4.27
C LYS A 239 -7.98 -5.03 4.15
N PHE A 240 -7.94 -5.80 5.23
CA PHE A 240 -8.60 -7.10 5.33
C PHE A 240 -9.78 -7.04 6.28
N SER A 241 -10.89 -7.64 5.87
CA SER A 241 -12.07 -7.82 6.70
C SER A 241 -12.59 -9.23 6.55
N ASP A 242 -13.22 -9.75 7.60
CA ASP A 242 -13.82 -11.07 7.59
C ASP A 242 -15.22 -11.07 6.96
N SER A 243 -15.85 -12.23 6.82
CA SER A 243 -17.17 -12.32 6.18
C SER A 243 -18.31 -11.70 7.00
N ASN A 244 -18.08 -11.34 8.27
CA ASN A 244 -19.02 -10.61 9.11
C ASN A 244 -18.78 -9.09 9.07
N GLY A 245 -17.73 -8.64 8.38
CA GLY A 245 -17.34 -7.24 8.30
C GLY A 245 -16.42 -6.79 9.44
N GLN A 246 -15.92 -7.70 10.28
CA GLN A 246 -14.88 -7.36 11.26
C GLN A 246 -13.60 -7.01 10.50
N VAL A 247 -13.02 -5.84 10.77
CA VAL A 247 -11.71 -5.48 10.25
C VAL A 247 -10.66 -6.33 10.96
N LEU A 248 -9.91 -7.12 10.19
CA LEU A 248 -8.81 -7.94 10.71
C LEU A 248 -7.48 -7.21 10.66
N GLN A 249 -7.30 -6.35 9.66
CA GLN A 249 -6.15 -5.47 9.55
C GLN A 249 -6.51 -4.24 8.72
N GLU A 250 -6.34 -3.05 9.31
CA GLU A 250 -6.71 -1.78 8.65
C GLU A 250 -5.76 -1.43 7.50
N ILE A 251 -4.46 -1.68 7.70
CA ILE A 251 -3.44 -1.48 6.68
C ILE A 251 -2.33 -2.53 6.77
N CYS A 252 -2.28 -3.42 5.77
CA CYS A 252 -1.13 -4.26 5.49
C CYS A 252 -0.43 -3.73 4.24
N ARG A 253 0.87 -3.49 4.36
CA ARG A 253 1.70 -3.00 3.26
C ARG A 253 2.59 -4.11 2.74
N ILE A 254 2.55 -4.35 1.44
CA ILE A 254 3.38 -5.34 0.79
C ILE A 254 4.25 -4.63 -0.26
N PRO A 255 5.58 -4.59 -0.09
CA PRO A 255 6.47 -4.06 -1.11
C PRO A 255 6.53 -5.03 -2.29
N ILE A 256 6.41 -4.50 -3.51
CA ILE A 256 6.43 -5.27 -4.74
C ILE A 256 7.57 -4.74 -5.62
N GLY A 257 8.51 -5.63 -5.99
CA GLY A 257 9.63 -5.29 -6.85
C GLY A 257 9.19 -4.77 -8.22
N ALA A 258 10.10 -4.09 -8.93
CA ALA A 258 9.91 -3.80 -10.36
C ALA A 258 9.86 -5.10 -11.16
N ASN A 259 9.07 -5.12 -12.24
CA ASN A 259 8.96 -6.27 -13.16
C ASN A 259 8.69 -7.61 -12.45
N PHE A 260 7.92 -7.57 -11.36
CA PHE A 260 7.71 -8.69 -10.46
C PHE A 260 6.35 -9.36 -10.69
N ALA A 261 6.31 -10.70 -10.71
CA ALA A 261 5.07 -11.47 -10.74
C ALA A 261 5.13 -12.67 -9.78
N GLY A 262 5.07 -12.39 -8.47
CA GLY A 262 5.16 -13.41 -7.42
C GLY A 262 3.82 -13.77 -6.80
N GLN A 263 3.82 -14.83 -6.00
CA GLN A 263 2.65 -15.39 -5.32
C GLN A 263 2.89 -15.50 -3.82
N LEU A 264 1.91 -15.10 -3.02
CA LEU A 264 1.89 -15.27 -1.57
C LEU A 264 0.67 -16.09 -1.14
N GLY A 265 0.88 -17.09 -0.30
CA GLY A 265 -0.21 -17.83 0.33
C GLY A 265 -0.78 -17.08 1.52
N MET A 266 -2.05 -17.33 1.85
CA MET A 266 -2.70 -16.61 2.96
C MET A 266 -1.99 -16.79 4.31
N ASN A 267 -1.34 -17.93 4.59
CA ASN A 267 -0.52 -18.11 5.80
C ASN A 267 0.60 -17.05 5.93
N THR A 268 1.30 -16.77 4.83
CA THR A 268 2.39 -15.78 4.78
C THR A 268 1.83 -14.37 4.91
N ILE A 269 0.68 -14.10 4.29
CA ILE A 269 0.02 -12.79 4.39
C ILE A 269 -0.45 -12.56 5.84
N THR A 270 -1.14 -13.51 6.45
CA THR A 270 -1.63 -13.39 7.83
C THR A 270 -0.49 -13.16 8.82
N SER A 271 0.65 -13.85 8.65
CA SER A 271 1.82 -13.65 9.53
C SER A 271 2.46 -12.28 9.34
N ASN A 272 2.63 -11.83 8.09
CA ASN A 272 3.30 -10.56 7.79
C ASN A 272 2.43 -9.35 8.15
N CYS A 273 1.11 -9.49 8.06
CA CYS A 273 0.15 -8.42 8.29
C CYS A 273 -0.39 -8.35 9.73
N SER A 274 -0.04 -9.29 10.61
CA SER A 274 -0.48 -9.34 12.02
C SER A 274 -2.00 -9.21 12.19
N PHE A 275 -2.78 -10.08 11.53
CA PHE A 275 -4.24 -10.04 11.59
C PHE A 275 -4.77 -10.23 13.02
N ALA A 276 -5.86 -9.52 13.34
CA ALA A 276 -6.70 -9.86 14.47
C ALA A 276 -7.33 -11.26 14.30
N GLU A 277 -7.67 -11.91 15.42
CA GLU A 277 -8.34 -13.21 15.42
C GLU A 277 -9.73 -13.15 14.77
N SER A 278 -10.08 -14.19 14.02
CA SER A 278 -11.41 -14.40 13.43
C SER A 278 -11.66 -15.89 13.21
N ASP A 279 -12.90 -16.32 13.47
CA ASP A 279 -13.36 -17.70 13.29
C ASP A 279 -13.95 -17.95 11.88
N THR A 280 -13.96 -16.92 11.02
CA THR A 280 -14.50 -17.07 9.66
C THR A 280 -13.49 -17.75 8.74
N THR A 281 -14.00 -18.41 7.69
CA THR A 281 -13.18 -19.12 6.70
C THR A 281 -13.02 -18.35 5.39
N THR A 282 -13.64 -17.17 5.27
CA THR A 282 -13.57 -16.32 4.09
C THR A 282 -13.41 -14.86 4.46
N LEU A 283 -12.60 -14.16 3.67
CA LEU A 283 -12.21 -12.77 3.87
C LEU A 283 -12.56 -11.94 2.64
N SER A 284 -12.59 -10.63 2.84
CA SER A 284 -12.58 -9.61 1.80
C SER A 284 -11.31 -8.77 1.93
N MET A 285 -10.78 -8.38 0.78
CA MET A 285 -9.61 -7.51 0.69
C MET A 285 -10.00 -6.26 -0.09
N SER A 286 -9.79 -5.08 0.50
CA SER A 286 -9.83 -3.81 -0.23
C SER A 286 -8.43 -3.23 -0.32
N TYR A 287 -8.01 -2.74 -1.49
CA TYR A 287 -6.62 -2.37 -1.69
C TYR A 287 -6.44 -1.27 -2.73
N THR A 288 -5.28 -0.62 -2.65
CA THR A 288 -4.76 0.32 -3.64
C THR A 288 -3.24 0.24 -3.68
N SER A 289 -2.63 0.54 -4.82
CA SER A 289 -1.18 0.54 -5.02
C SER A 289 -0.66 1.89 -5.51
N ASP A 290 0.62 2.15 -5.31
CA ASP A 290 1.29 3.32 -5.92
C ASP A 290 1.67 3.07 -7.40
N PHE A 291 1.90 1.82 -7.79
CA PHE A 291 2.16 1.41 -9.18
C PHE A 291 0.89 1.04 -9.96
N LEU A 292 1.00 0.89 -11.28
CA LEU A 292 -0.05 0.35 -12.16
C LEU A 292 0.24 -1.13 -12.44
N GLY A 293 -0.53 -2.02 -11.83
CA GLY A 293 -0.34 -3.46 -11.98
C GLY A 293 -1.62 -4.24 -11.71
N TYR A 294 -1.46 -5.49 -11.29
CA TYR A 294 -2.57 -6.44 -11.19
C TYR A 294 -2.45 -7.34 -9.96
N ILE A 295 -3.60 -7.85 -9.52
CA ILE A 295 -3.67 -8.96 -8.56
C ILE A 295 -4.50 -10.09 -9.15
N GLN A 296 -3.99 -11.31 -9.03
CA GLN A 296 -4.76 -12.52 -9.33
C GLN A 296 -4.97 -13.32 -8.06
N HIS A 297 -6.19 -13.82 -7.85
CA HIS A 297 -6.49 -14.75 -6.78
C HIS A 297 -6.58 -16.16 -7.34
N VAL A 298 -5.72 -17.05 -6.85
CA VAL A 298 -5.67 -18.47 -7.23
C VAL A 298 -5.99 -19.31 -6.02
N VAL A 299 -6.86 -20.30 -6.22
CA VAL A 299 -7.28 -21.23 -5.19
C VAL A 299 -6.79 -22.63 -5.56
N TRP A 300 -6.07 -23.27 -4.64
CA TRP A 300 -5.83 -24.71 -4.66
C TRP A 300 -6.87 -25.39 -3.78
N ASN A 301 -7.61 -26.33 -4.37
CA ASN A 301 -8.52 -27.21 -3.63
C ASN A 301 -7.84 -28.58 -3.45
N PRO A 302 -7.29 -28.89 -2.26
CA PRO A 302 -6.61 -30.17 -2.03
C PRO A 302 -7.54 -31.37 -2.18
N SER A 303 -8.83 -31.21 -1.89
CA SER A 303 -9.79 -32.32 -2.00
C SER A 303 -10.14 -32.67 -3.45
N GLY A 304 -10.15 -31.66 -4.33
CA GLY A 304 -10.42 -31.83 -5.75
C GLY A 304 -9.19 -32.03 -6.62
N GLY A 305 -7.98 -31.73 -6.11
CA GLY A 305 -6.75 -31.78 -6.90
C GLY A 305 -6.71 -30.75 -8.03
N SER A 306 -7.33 -29.57 -7.83
CA SER A 306 -7.48 -28.55 -8.87
C SER A 306 -7.08 -27.15 -8.42
N LEU A 307 -6.40 -26.44 -9.31
CA LEU A 307 -6.19 -25.00 -9.28
C LEU A 307 -7.36 -24.27 -9.96
N THR A 308 -7.80 -23.16 -9.37
CA THR A 308 -8.87 -22.32 -9.91
C THR A 308 -8.50 -20.85 -9.82
N ASN A 309 -8.76 -20.09 -10.89
CA ASN A 309 -8.71 -18.64 -10.84
C ASN A 309 -10.00 -18.11 -10.20
N PHE A 310 -9.85 -17.41 -9.08
CA PHE A 310 -10.94 -16.93 -8.24
C PHE A 310 -10.88 -15.39 -8.10
N SER A 311 -10.40 -14.71 -9.14
CA SER A 311 -10.22 -13.25 -9.22
C SER A 311 -11.55 -12.52 -9.40
N VAL A 312 -12.38 -12.53 -8.35
CA VAL A 312 -13.65 -11.80 -8.28
C VAL A 312 -13.41 -10.45 -7.60
N CYS A 313 -13.63 -9.36 -8.33
CA CYS A 313 -13.35 -8.02 -7.81
C CYS A 313 -14.21 -6.91 -8.40
N SER A 314 -14.25 -5.76 -7.71
CA SER A 314 -14.97 -4.56 -8.12
C SER A 314 -14.39 -3.89 -9.37
N ARG A 315 -13.12 -4.17 -9.70
CA ARG A 315 -12.44 -3.64 -10.88
C ARG A 315 -11.57 -4.71 -11.54
N SER A 316 -12.06 -5.26 -12.65
CA SER A 316 -11.31 -6.19 -13.48
C SER A 316 -10.18 -5.47 -14.23
N ALA A 317 -9.05 -6.15 -14.41
CA ALA A 317 -8.00 -5.69 -15.30
C ALA A 317 -8.39 -5.91 -16.77
N GLU A 318 -7.97 -5.02 -17.66
CA GLU A 318 -8.05 -5.27 -19.10
C GLU A 318 -7.05 -6.36 -19.49
N SER A 319 -7.54 -7.46 -20.04
CA SER A 319 -6.66 -8.52 -20.55
C SER A 319 -6.48 -8.35 -22.06
N ALA A 320 -5.28 -8.00 -22.48
CA ALA A 320 -4.98 -8.01 -23.91
C ALA A 320 -3.59 -8.59 -24.23
N ASN A 321 -2.54 -8.22 -23.51
CA ASN A 321 -1.18 -8.36 -24.06
C ASN A 321 -0.14 -9.04 -23.18
N TYR A 322 -0.51 -9.51 -21.98
CA TYR A 322 0.45 -9.93 -20.98
C TYR A 322 -0.13 -11.02 -20.07
N LEU A 323 0.53 -12.17 -19.96
CA LEU A 323 0.22 -13.27 -19.06
C LEU A 323 1.38 -13.45 -18.07
N THR A 324 1.07 -13.94 -16.87
CA THR A 324 2.06 -14.22 -15.82
C THR A 324 1.81 -15.57 -15.21
N ASN A 325 2.83 -16.15 -14.59
CA ASN A 325 2.69 -17.43 -13.90
C ASN A 325 2.18 -18.54 -14.84
N VAL A 326 2.56 -18.47 -16.12
CA VAL A 326 2.34 -19.52 -17.10
C VAL A 326 3.27 -20.69 -16.77
N HIS A 327 2.73 -21.87 -16.48
CA HIS A 327 3.51 -22.99 -15.99
C HIS A 327 4.44 -23.56 -17.08
N SER A 328 5.71 -23.76 -16.74
CA SER A 328 6.66 -24.49 -17.61
C SER A 328 6.36 -25.99 -17.65
N SER A 329 7.00 -26.71 -18.56
CA SER A 329 6.83 -28.18 -18.67
C SER A 329 7.27 -28.96 -17.43
N LYS A 330 7.98 -28.34 -16.48
CA LYS A 330 8.35 -28.94 -15.20
C LYS A 330 7.13 -29.19 -14.30
N ILE A 331 6.04 -28.44 -14.49
CA ILE A 331 4.78 -28.63 -13.78
C ILE A 331 3.91 -29.59 -14.59
N THR A 332 3.90 -30.86 -14.19
CA THR A 332 3.27 -31.95 -14.98
C THR A 332 1.85 -32.28 -14.56
N THR A 333 1.43 -31.96 -13.34
CA THR A 333 0.09 -32.27 -12.79
C THR A 333 -0.98 -31.28 -13.23
N TYR A 334 -0.59 -30.04 -13.47
CA TYR A 334 -1.47 -28.97 -13.94
C TYR A 334 -0.76 -28.10 -14.99
N PRO A 335 -0.38 -28.67 -16.15
CA PRO A 335 0.37 -27.95 -17.17
C PRO A 335 -0.45 -26.78 -17.75
N SER A 336 0.27 -25.76 -18.21
CA SER A 336 -0.34 -24.60 -18.84
C SER A 336 -0.46 -24.74 -20.36
N ARG A 337 -1.47 -24.07 -20.90
CA ARG A 337 -1.62 -23.73 -22.31
C ARG A 337 -1.87 -22.24 -22.45
N ILE A 338 -1.48 -21.68 -23.59
CA ILE A 338 -1.85 -20.32 -23.96
C ILE A 338 -2.69 -20.31 -25.22
N SER A 339 -3.68 -19.42 -25.27
CA SER A 339 -4.39 -19.10 -26.49
C SER A 339 -3.94 -17.77 -27.05
N ILE A 340 -3.88 -17.67 -28.37
CA ILE A 340 -3.75 -16.41 -29.08
C ILE A 340 -4.98 -16.27 -29.97
N THR A 341 -5.71 -15.18 -29.81
CA THR A 341 -6.82 -14.81 -30.71
C THR A 341 -6.39 -13.65 -31.59
N ASN A 342 -6.45 -13.83 -32.90
CA ASN A 342 -6.22 -12.76 -33.87
C ASN A 342 -7.48 -11.89 -33.96
N THR A 343 -7.40 -10.63 -33.56
CA THR A 343 -8.56 -9.73 -33.62
C THR A 343 -8.58 -8.90 -34.90
N THR A 344 -7.62 -9.04 -35.80
CA THR A 344 -7.57 -8.30 -37.07
C THR A 344 -8.34 -9.01 -38.19
N ASP A 345 -8.55 -8.28 -39.29
CA ASP A 345 -9.17 -8.81 -40.52
C ASP A 345 -8.15 -9.45 -41.47
N THR A 346 -6.92 -9.69 -41.01
CA THR A 346 -5.81 -10.24 -41.80
C THR A 346 -5.20 -11.46 -41.11
N ALA A 347 -4.92 -12.50 -41.88
CA ALA A 347 -4.20 -13.65 -41.36
C ALA A 347 -2.73 -13.29 -41.09
N LYS A 348 -2.21 -13.67 -39.91
CA LYS A 348 -0.84 -13.35 -39.50
C LYS A 348 -0.36 -14.22 -38.34
N SER A 349 0.95 -14.23 -38.13
CA SER A 349 1.59 -14.75 -36.93
C SER A 349 1.75 -13.66 -35.86
N PHE A 350 1.90 -14.08 -34.62
CA PHE A 350 2.19 -13.21 -33.47
C PHE A 350 3.51 -13.61 -32.83
N LYS A 351 4.31 -12.61 -32.46
CA LYS A 351 5.55 -12.78 -31.69
C LYS A 351 5.27 -12.60 -30.21
N LEU A 352 5.66 -13.59 -29.40
CA LEU A 352 5.54 -13.55 -27.95
C LEU A 352 6.91 -13.60 -27.30
N ASN A 353 7.21 -12.68 -26.39
CA ASN A 353 8.39 -12.77 -25.54
C ASN A 353 8.06 -13.61 -24.30
N PHE A 354 8.98 -14.49 -23.91
CA PHE A 354 8.93 -15.28 -22.70
C PHE A 354 10.09 -14.88 -21.79
N SER A 355 9.79 -14.62 -20.52
CA SER A 355 10.77 -14.38 -19.45
C SER A 355 10.36 -15.13 -18.19
N ASP A 356 11.30 -15.39 -17.29
CA ASP A 356 10.97 -15.95 -15.98
C ASP A 356 10.15 -14.92 -15.16
N SER A 357 9.08 -15.39 -14.50
CA SER A 357 8.16 -14.52 -13.74
C SER A 357 8.74 -13.95 -12.44
N GLN A 358 9.84 -14.52 -11.94
CA GLN A 358 10.49 -14.10 -10.69
C GLN A 358 11.86 -13.44 -10.94
N ASP A 359 12.48 -13.71 -12.09
CA ASP A 359 13.72 -13.07 -12.53
C ASP A 359 13.66 -12.68 -14.01
N THR A 360 13.26 -11.45 -14.29
CA THR A 360 13.13 -10.96 -15.67
C THR A 360 14.47 -10.78 -16.39
N SER A 361 15.61 -10.92 -15.72
CA SER A 361 16.92 -11.00 -16.38
C SER A 361 17.10 -12.35 -17.11
N LEU A 362 16.34 -13.37 -16.71
CA LEU A 362 16.32 -14.68 -17.34
C LEU A 362 15.31 -14.70 -18.50
N VAL A 363 15.76 -14.21 -19.65
CA VAL A 363 14.97 -14.26 -20.89
C VAL A 363 14.96 -15.69 -21.44
N VAL A 364 13.77 -16.23 -21.68
CA VAL A 364 13.57 -17.57 -22.26
C VAL A 364 13.72 -17.50 -23.78
N GLY A 365 13.07 -16.51 -24.41
CA GLY A 365 13.17 -16.28 -25.86
C GLY A 365 11.94 -15.60 -26.45
N THR A 366 11.95 -15.44 -27.77
CA THR A 366 10.78 -14.94 -28.52
C THR A 366 10.27 -16.05 -29.43
N TRP A 367 9.00 -16.44 -29.26
CA TRP A 367 8.34 -17.45 -30.07
C TRP A 367 7.42 -16.81 -31.12
N ASP A 368 7.46 -17.34 -32.33
CA ASP A 368 6.55 -16.98 -33.41
C ASP A 368 5.40 -17.99 -33.46
N SER A 369 4.16 -17.51 -33.31
CA SER A 369 3.00 -18.38 -33.48
C SER A 369 2.89 -18.87 -34.93
N PRO A 370 2.25 -20.02 -35.16
CA PRO A 370 1.70 -20.34 -36.47
C PRO A 370 0.81 -19.21 -37.00
N VAL A 371 0.65 -19.14 -38.32
CA VAL A 371 -0.24 -18.15 -38.95
C VAL A 371 -1.68 -18.43 -38.52
N LEU A 372 -2.28 -17.48 -37.83
CA LEU A 372 -3.69 -17.51 -37.46
C LEU A 372 -4.52 -16.83 -38.55
N SER A 373 -5.66 -17.41 -38.91
CA SER A 373 -6.61 -16.77 -39.82
C SER A 373 -7.12 -15.44 -39.25
N ALA A 374 -7.66 -14.58 -40.11
CA ALA A 374 -8.39 -13.38 -39.68
C ALA A 374 -9.52 -13.79 -38.72
N LYS A 375 -9.63 -13.12 -37.57
CA LYS A 375 -10.58 -13.48 -36.48
C LYS A 375 -10.43 -14.91 -35.94
N GLY A 376 -9.33 -15.59 -36.26
CA GLY A 376 -9.04 -16.96 -35.81
C GLY A 376 -8.36 -17.01 -34.45
N HIS A 377 -8.17 -18.21 -33.93
CA HIS A 377 -7.44 -18.44 -32.69
C HIS A 377 -6.59 -19.72 -32.77
N GLY A 378 -5.58 -19.79 -31.91
CA GLY A 378 -4.78 -20.98 -31.66
C GLY A 378 -4.69 -21.26 -30.16
N LEU A 379 -4.45 -22.52 -29.79
CA LEU A 379 -4.26 -22.97 -28.42
C LEU A 379 -3.04 -23.89 -28.38
N TYR A 380 -2.04 -23.52 -27.58
CA TYR A 380 -0.70 -24.08 -27.65
C TYR A 380 -0.25 -24.59 -26.28
N ARG A 381 0.38 -25.76 -26.24
CA ARG A 381 0.98 -26.29 -25.00
C ARG A 381 2.32 -25.63 -24.77
N ILE A 382 2.62 -25.29 -23.51
CA ILE A 382 3.89 -24.66 -23.17
C ILE A 382 5.08 -25.57 -23.47
N SER A 383 4.96 -26.88 -23.27
CA SER A 383 6.00 -27.85 -23.61
C SER A 383 6.36 -27.88 -25.10
N GLU A 384 5.39 -27.62 -25.98
CA GLU A 384 5.62 -27.55 -27.44
C GLU A 384 6.34 -26.24 -27.79
N ILE A 385 5.93 -25.13 -27.19
CA ILE A 385 6.59 -23.82 -27.36
C ILE A 385 8.04 -23.87 -26.86
N GLU A 386 8.30 -24.48 -25.71
CA GLU A 386 9.65 -24.68 -25.18
C GLU A 386 10.52 -25.48 -26.17
N THR A 387 9.95 -26.53 -26.76
CA THR A 387 10.62 -27.34 -27.79
C THR A 387 10.94 -26.51 -29.03
N ASP A 388 10.00 -25.70 -29.52
CA ASP A 388 10.19 -24.80 -30.67
C ASP A 388 11.28 -23.76 -30.41
N LEU A 389 11.35 -23.25 -29.18
CA LEU A 389 12.38 -22.30 -28.74
C LEU A 389 13.76 -22.96 -28.53
N GLY A 390 13.82 -24.29 -28.49
CA GLY A 390 15.02 -25.02 -28.06
C GLY A 390 15.38 -24.73 -26.60
N TYR A 391 14.40 -24.38 -25.77
CA TYR A 391 14.58 -24.04 -24.37
C TYR A 391 14.24 -25.24 -23.48
N SER A 392 15.13 -25.55 -22.53
CA SER A 392 14.85 -26.50 -21.45
C SER A 392 14.81 -25.75 -20.12
N PRO A 393 13.69 -25.78 -19.38
CA PRO A 393 13.62 -25.13 -18.07
C PRO A 393 14.68 -25.72 -17.12
N PRO A 394 15.41 -24.88 -16.37
CA PRO A 394 16.41 -25.35 -15.42
C PRO A 394 15.79 -26.22 -14.31
N GLU A 395 16.59 -27.07 -13.68
CA GLU A 395 16.13 -27.91 -12.55
C GLU A 395 15.83 -27.09 -11.28
N SER A 396 16.52 -25.96 -11.11
CA SER A 396 16.32 -25.02 -10.00
C SER A 396 15.82 -23.68 -10.54
N GLY A 397 14.51 -23.45 -10.54
CA GLY A 397 13.87 -22.23 -11.06
C GLY A 397 13.13 -22.46 -12.38
N GLY A 398 12.66 -21.41 -13.06
CA GLY A 398 12.03 -21.54 -14.37
C GLY A 398 10.67 -22.26 -14.36
N PHE A 399 9.98 -22.27 -13.22
CA PHE A 399 8.67 -22.93 -13.11
C PHE A 399 7.54 -22.15 -13.76
N HIS A 400 7.73 -20.83 -13.91
CA HIS A 400 6.69 -19.89 -14.26
C HIS A 400 7.21 -18.85 -15.23
N TYR A 401 6.48 -18.63 -16.32
CA TYR A 401 6.79 -17.62 -17.31
C TYR A 401 5.85 -16.44 -17.26
N THR A 402 6.44 -15.30 -17.55
CA THR A 402 5.76 -14.12 -18.04
C THR A 402 5.76 -14.16 -19.56
N VAL A 403 4.60 -13.97 -20.18
CA VAL A 403 4.40 -14.07 -21.63
C VAL A 403 3.72 -12.81 -22.13
N GLU A 404 4.35 -12.11 -23.07
CA GLU A 404 3.85 -10.84 -23.58
C GLU A 404 3.90 -10.77 -25.10
N PHE A 405 2.99 -10.01 -25.71
CA PHE A 405 3.18 -9.66 -27.12
C PHE A 405 4.45 -8.83 -27.27
N ASN A 406 5.29 -9.22 -28.21
CA ASN A 406 6.36 -8.34 -28.67
C ASN A 406 5.75 -7.03 -29.21
N ALA A 407 6.44 -5.89 -29.06
CA ALA A 407 5.94 -4.57 -29.46
C ALA A 407 5.44 -4.47 -30.91
N LEU A 408 5.91 -5.35 -31.81
CA LEU A 408 5.47 -5.42 -33.20
C LEU A 408 4.16 -6.20 -33.42
N SER A 409 3.67 -6.92 -32.42
CA SER A 409 2.49 -7.79 -32.49
C SER A 409 1.26 -7.11 -31.89
N THR A 410 0.51 -6.39 -32.72
CA THR A 410 -0.73 -5.71 -32.34
C THR A 410 -1.97 -6.48 -32.75
N GLY A 411 -3.15 -6.16 -32.20
CA GLY A 411 -4.42 -6.78 -32.62
C GLY A 411 -4.49 -8.28 -32.31
N GLY A 412 -3.94 -8.69 -31.18
CA GLY A 412 -4.06 -10.02 -30.61
C GLY A 412 -4.66 -9.96 -29.21
N VAL A 413 -5.18 -11.08 -28.73
CA VAL A 413 -5.58 -11.26 -27.33
C VAL A 413 -4.98 -12.56 -26.82
N LEU A 414 -4.36 -12.50 -25.63
CA LEU A 414 -3.83 -13.67 -24.94
C LEU A 414 -4.82 -14.25 -23.93
N GLY A 415 -4.80 -15.57 -23.82
CA GLY A 415 -5.49 -16.32 -22.77
C GLY A 415 -4.57 -17.37 -22.14
N HIS A 416 -4.68 -17.59 -20.83
CA HIS A 416 -3.96 -18.59 -20.07
C HIS A 416 -4.94 -19.66 -19.58
N PHE A 417 -4.60 -20.92 -19.81
CA PHE A 417 -5.39 -22.07 -19.38
C PHE A 417 -4.51 -23.04 -18.61
N VAL A 418 -5.07 -23.65 -17.57
CA VAL A 418 -4.42 -24.68 -16.76
C VAL A 418 -5.24 -25.97 -16.88
N ASP A 419 -4.60 -27.06 -17.28
CA ASP A 419 -5.23 -28.37 -17.38
C ASP A 419 -5.00 -29.13 -16.08
N ASN A 420 -5.96 -29.12 -15.14
CA ASN A 420 -5.86 -29.88 -13.90
C ASN A 420 -6.08 -31.37 -14.19
N LEU A 421 -4.98 -32.11 -14.43
CA LEU A 421 -5.05 -33.48 -14.95
C LEU A 421 -5.71 -34.43 -13.95
N ASP A 422 -5.39 -34.31 -12.67
CA ASP A 422 -5.94 -35.17 -11.60
C ASP A 422 -7.45 -34.97 -11.42
N ALA A 423 -7.91 -33.73 -11.57
CA ALA A 423 -9.31 -33.35 -11.46
C ALA A 423 -10.11 -33.54 -12.77
N GLY A 424 -9.42 -33.68 -13.91
CA GLY A 424 -10.03 -33.76 -15.24
C GLY A 424 -10.73 -32.47 -15.69
N VAL A 425 -10.27 -31.30 -15.20
CA VAL A 425 -10.89 -30.00 -15.52
C VAL A 425 -9.89 -29.01 -16.10
N ILE A 426 -10.37 -28.15 -17.00
CA ILE A 426 -9.61 -27.03 -17.54
C ILE A 426 -10.06 -25.77 -16.81
N THR A 427 -9.11 -24.95 -16.38
CA THR A 427 -9.42 -23.66 -15.77
C THR A 427 -8.81 -22.51 -16.56
N GLU A 428 -9.61 -21.48 -16.74
CA GLU A 428 -9.22 -20.19 -17.32
C GLU A 428 -8.47 -19.38 -16.26
N PHE A 429 -7.27 -18.91 -16.59
CA PHE A 429 -6.32 -18.26 -15.68
C PHE A 429 -5.95 -16.85 -16.15
N THR A 430 -6.74 -16.22 -17.02
CA THR A 430 -6.42 -14.88 -17.54
C THR A 430 -7.01 -13.77 -16.70
N ALA A 431 -8.19 -14.00 -16.10
CA ALA A 431 -8.87 -12.98 -15.29
C ALA A 431 -7.99 -12.51 -14.12
N ARG A 432 -7.97 -11.20 -13.93
CA ARG A 432 -7.17 -10.46 -12.94
C ARG A 432 -7.94 -9.22 -12.49
N CYS A 433 -7.54 -8.68 -11.35
CA CYS A 433 -8.03 -7.43 -10.80
C CYS A 433 -6.99 -6.34 -11.00
N ALA A 434 -7.44 -5.11 -11.28
CA ALA A 434 -6.55 -3.96 -11.32
C ALA A 434 -5.94 -3.72 -9.93
N SER A 435 -4.75 -3.12 -9.85
CA SER A 435 -4.08 -2.81 -8.58
C SER A 435 -4.60 -1.53 -7.90
N LYS A 436 -5.27 -0.64 -8.64
CA LYS A 436 -5.87 0.61 -8.13
C LYS A 436 -6.99 1.15 -9.00
#